data_AF-A0A5C5XQC0-F1
#
_entry.id   AF-A0A5C5XQC0-F1
#
_cell.length_a   1.000
_cell.length_b   1.000
_cell.length_c   1.000
_cell.angle_alpha   90.00
_cell.angle_beta   90.00
_cell.angle_gamma   90.00
#
_symmetry.space_group_name_H-M   'P 1'
#
loop_
_entity.id
_entity.type
_entity.pdbx_description
1 polymer ?
#
loop_
_entity_poly.entity_id
_entity_poly.type
_entity_poly.pdbx_seq_one_letter_code
_entity_poly.pdbx_strand_id
1 'polypeptide(L)'
;MSTEASPSLAAPVKSTPWWLKLYNHNPFYVISTVLMLTSVRAAYGEMPIGEINCWVVMGVLAGYTTLLALIGICIIRFGKIWEDARSILLLLLLLFLGISVSMDDLFVKLESPHEGALLALAGVAFSFVITELVLLLTKIQLRTRYRIPYYLFLVLFFFTPWWMSPELNPRSSSETEWLLLLFPVAAAGILLLLLPAVWGGPKYVRNNGTPWKWPLFPWSMFFMLIVATLIRSYALCLTFGPTGPIWHKLSSGGMGIVFSTIWGTWFLVPILWAILLLLLEGGIVAHCSIQRKWSLALTPALILLAFPFGSSTVFTAFWDRMLTTVGSPIWIATLLVILFYGWATLRKVSGAFYGFVSFFLLLAWIDPSTEQWPALIPQRAWPIAMVGFGLLIKGLIKHSSFYQTSASTLLISSIAIVIQQSSYSQWTTESTFILIWLSALILGACHRDDLGCLLRFVASTQAILVGYQILTRTLPLELNIGYRLLILVALTGLCLLLAFAMKNRWYLFAFAGNFLLLLYGAVLIGYQQASSQFGSTAMLTFSWSLGMLLFAMLISAHKADWLPRRLIPKNWTA
;
A
#
# COMPACT_ATOMS: atom_id res chain seq x y z
N MET A 1 -31.40 40.46 -24.38
CA MET A 1 -32.24 39.26 -24.19
C MET A 1 -32.04 38.35 -25.39
N SER A 2 -31.06 37.46 -25.30
CA SER A 2 -30.72 36.47 -26.33
C SER A 2 -31.11 35.10 -25.78
N THR A 3 -32.10 34.49 -26.40
CA THR A 3 -32.67 33.18 -26.06
C THR A 3 -31.63 32.08 -26.13
N GLU A 4 -31.49 31.37 -25.01
CA GLU A 4 -30.68 30.16 -24.85
C GLU A 4 -31.17 29.06 -25.79
N ALA A 5 -30.26 28.56 -26.63
CA ALA A 5 -30.47 27.34 -27.39
C ALA A 5 -30.37 26.13 -26.46
N SER A 6 -31.46 25.37 -26.38
CA SER A 6 -31.56 24.13 -25.63
C SER A 6 -30.55 23.07 -26.13
N PRO A 7 -29.95 22.27 -25.25
CA PRO A 7 -29.05 21.20 -25.65
C PRO A 7 -29.86 20.10 -26.33
N SER A 8 -29.56 19.86 -27.61
CA SER A 8 -30.12 18.75 -28.39
C SER A 8 -29.88 17.43 -27.66
N LEU A 9 -30.97 16.74 -27.32
CA LEU A 9 -31.00 15.37 -26.80
C LEU A 9 -30.07 14.47 -27.64
N ALA A 10 -29.02 13.97 -27.00
CA ALA A 10 -28.16 12.94 -27.56
C ALA A 10 -29.04 11.73 -27.93
N ALA A 11 -29.01 11.33 -29.20
CA ALA A 11 -29.72 10.15 -29.68
C ALA A 11 -29.32 8.91 -28.85
N PRO A 12 -30.28 8.03 -28.50
CA PRO A 12 -29.98 6.82 -27.76
C PRO A 12 -29.02 5.94 -28.55
N VAL A 13 -27.87 5.62 -27.94
CA VAL A 13 -26.91 4.65 -28.46
C VAL A 13 -27.64 3.31 -28.55
N LYS A 14 -28.04 2.90 -29.76
CA LYS A 14 -28.60 1.56 -30.00
C LYS A 14 -27.59 0.53 -29.47
N SER A 15 -28.01 -0.24 -28.46
CA SER A 15 -27.22 -1.37 -27.98
C SER A 15 -27.11 -2.37 -29.12
N THR A 16 -25.91 -2.51 -29.69
CA THR A 16 -25.61 -3.60 -30.63
C THR A 16 -25.93 -4.92 -29.94
N PRO A 17 -26.74 -5.79 -30.57
CA PRO A 17 -27.11 -7.07 -29.97
C PRO A 17 -25.88 -7.95 -29.73
N TRP A 18 -25.93 -8.77 -28.68
CA TRP A 18 -24.77 -9.50 -28.16
C TRP A 18 -24.14 -10.47 -29.16
N TRP A 19 -24.92 -11.03 -30.09
CA TRP A 19 -24.41 -11.90 -31.16
C TRP A 19 -23.59 -11.15 -32.21
N LEU A 20 -23.91 -9.89 -32.50
CA LEU A 20 -23.11 -9.03 -33.37
C LEU A 20 -21.79 -8.61 -32.69
N LYS A 21 -21.78 -8.48 -31.36
CA LYS A 21 -20.52 -8.34 -30.59
C LYS A 21 -19.66 -9.60 -30.63
N LEU A 22 -20.28 -10.80 -30.64
CA LEU A 22 -19.57 -12.08 -30.78
C LEU A 22 -19.00 -12.24 -32.21
N TYR A 23 -19.77 -11.82 -33.22
CA TYR A 23 -19.37 -11.84 -34.63
C TYR A 23 -18.20 -10.89 -34.93
N ASN A 24 -18.16 -9.73 -34.26
CA ASN A 24 -17.05 -8.76 -34.38
C ASN A 24 -15.78 -9.18 -33.63
N HIS A 25 -15.85 -10.21 -32.78
CA HIS A 25 -14.71 -10.75 -32.03
C HIS A 25 -14.59 -12.24 -32.34
N ASN A 26 -14.14 -12.58 -33.55
CA ASN A 26 -14.03 -13.94 -34.06
C ASN A 26 -13.37 -14.91 -33.03
N PRO A 27 -14.16 -15.69 -32.27
CA PRO A 27 -13.66 -16.50 -31.16
C PRO A 27 -13.01 -17.79 -31.65
N PHE A 28 -13.20 -18.13 -32.94
CA PHE A 28 -12.77 -19.39 -33.53
C PHE A 28 -11.25 -19.54 -33.52
N TYR A 29 -10.46 -18.46 -33.51
CA TYR A 29 -9.01 -18.55 -33.34
C TYR A 29 -8.62 -19.06 -31.95
N VAL A 30 -9.30 -18.57 -30.90
CA VAL A 30 -9.08 -19.03 -29.53
C VAL A 30 -9.56 -20.46 -29.37
N ILE A 31 -10.75 -20.78 -29.90
CA ILE A 31 -11.29 -22.15 -29.89
C ILE A 31 -10.35 -23.10 -30.65
N SER A 32 -9.87 -22.72 -31.83
CA SER A 32 -8.89 -23.50 -32.61
C SER A 32 -7.61 -23.73 -31.81
N THR A 33 -7.10 -22.71 -31.14
CA THR A 33 -5.91 -22.84 -30.29
C THR A 33 -6.17 -23.80 -29.13
N VAL A 34 -7.32 -23.69 -28.44
CA VAL A 34 -7.70 -24.60 -27.34
C VAL A 34 -7.88 -26.03 -27.84
N LEU A 35 -8.55 -26.23 -28.98
CA LEU A 35 -8.73 -27.54 -29.60
C LEU A 35 -7.39 -28.15 -30.01
N MET A 36 -6.46 -27.34 -30.53
CA MET A 36 -5.10 -27.77 -30.83
C MET A 36 -4.35 -28.18 -29.56
N LEU A 37 -4.40 -27.37 -28.50
CA LEU A 37 -3.77 -27.72 -27.22
C LEU A 37 -4.40 -28.99 -26.62
N THR A 38 -5.70 -29.17 -26.79
CA THR A 38 -6.43 -30.36 -26.34
C THR A 38 -6.07 -31.57 -27.18
N SER A 39 -5.92 -31.44 -28.50
CA SER A 39 -5.54 -32.54 -29.39
C SER A 39 -4.10 -32.97 -29.15
N VAL A 40 -3.19 -32.02 -28.92
CA VAL A 40 -1.83 -32.30 -28.44
C VAL A 40 -1.91 -33.06 -27.12
N ARG A 41 -2.61 -32.53 -26.11
CA ARG A 41 -2.75 -33.23 -24.82
C ARG A 41 -3.37 -34.63 -24.95
N ALA A 42 -4.38 -34.81 -25.80
CA ALA A 42 -5.04 -36.10 -26.01
C ALA A 42 -4.10 -37.09 -26.71
N ALA A 43 -3.41 -36.67 -27.77
CA ALA A 43 -2.44 -37.49 -28.49
C ALA A 43 -1.26 -37.94 -27.61
N TYR A 44 -0.84 -37.10 -26.66
CA TYR A 44 0.21 -37.43 -25.70
C TYR A 44 -0.30 -38.00 -24.37
N GLY A 45 -1.60 -37.95 -24.12
CA GLY A 45 -2.23 -38.46 -22.90
C GLY A 45 -2.43 -39.98 -22.90
N GLU A 46 -2.30 -40.62 -24.07
CA GLU A 46 -2.26 -42.09 -24.20
C GLU A 46 -0.86 -42.67 -23.92
N MET A 47 0.18 -41.82 -23.86
CA MET A 47 1.53 -42.23 -23.47
C MET A 47 1.67 -42.22 -21.95
N PRO A 48 2.41 -43.16 -21.34
CA PRO A 48 2.64 -43.17 -19.90
C PRO A 48 3.24 -41.83 -19.44
N ILE A 49 2.66 -41.27 -18.38
CA ILE A 49 3.03 -39.96 -17.82
C ILE A 49 4.52 -39.97 -17.46
N GLY A 50 5.33 -39.16 -18.16
CA GLY A 50 6.79 -39.11 -18.04
C GLY A 50 7.54 -39.38 -19.36
N GLU A 51 6.94 -40.15 -20.28
CA GLU A 51 7.52 -40.50 -21.59
C GLU A 51 7.06 -39.60 -22.75
N ILE A 52 6.27 -38.55 -22.45
CA ILE A 52 5.83 -37.57 -23.45
C ILE A 52 7.05 -36.96 -24.12
N ASN A 53 7.09 -37.07 -25.46
CA ASN A 53 8.15 -36.50 -26.27
C ASN A 53 7.94 -34.99 -26.41
N CYS A 54 8.45 -34.22 -25.44
CA CYS A 54 8.30 -32.78 -25.37
C CYS A 54 8.91 -32.05 -26.59
N TRP A 55 9.86 -32.65 -27.31
CA TRP A 55 10.40 -32.10 -28.56
C TRP A 55 9.33 -32.00 -29.64
N VAL A 56 8.49 -33.03 -29.78
CA VAL A 56 7.43 -33.04 -30.80
C VAL A 56 6.31 -32.06 -30.42
N VAL A 57 5.94 -31.99 -29.13
CA VAL A 57 5.00 -30.98 -28.63
C VAL A 57 5.48 -29.56 -28.96
N MET A 58 6.74 -29.26 -28.62
CA MET A 58 7.36 -27.97 -28.91
C MET A 58 7.40 -27.69 -30.42
N GLY A 59 7.75 -28.67 -31.25
CA GLY A 59 7.77 -28.56 -32.71
C GLY A 59 6.39 -28.28 -33.31
N VAL A 60 5.36 -28.97 -32.84
CA VAL A 60 3.96 -28.75 -33.26
C VAL A 60 3.50 -27.35 -32.85
N LEU A 61 3.80 -26.91 -31.62
CA LEU A 61 3.46 -25.56 -31.16
C LEU A 61 4.19 -24.48 -31.97
N ALA A 62 5.48 -24.66 -32.27
CA ALA A 62 6.26 -23.74 -33.09
C ALA A 62 5.74 -23.68 -34.53
N GLY A 63 5.40 -24.83 -35.12
CA GLY A 63 4.77 -24.92 -36.44
C GLY A 63 3.42 -24.22 -36.50
N TYR A 64 2.54 -24.47 -35.52
CA TYR A 64 1.25 -23.81 -35.41
C TYR A 64 1.40 -22.29 -35.20
N THR A 65 2.35 -21.86 -34.37
CA THR A 65 2.64 -20.43 -34.15
C THR A 65 3.08 -19.75 -35.44
N THR A 66 3.93 -20.41 -36.23
CA THR A 66 4.39 -19.89 -37.53
C THR A 66 3.24 -19.80 -38.52
N LEU A 67 2.39 -20.83 -38.61
CA LEU A 67 1.21 -20.84 -39.45
C LEU A 67 0.23 -19.71 -39.06
N LEU A 68 -0.03 -19.55 -37.77
CA LEU A 68 -0.93 -18.51 -37.26
C LEU A 68 -0.36 -17.11 -37.53
N ALA A 69 0.96 -16.92 -37.43
CA ALA A 69 1.62 -15.68 -37.78
C ALA A 69 1.48 -15.35 -39.27
N LEU A 70 1.67 -16.33 -40.16
CA LEU A 70 1.47 -16.18 -41.60
C LEU A 70 0.02 -15.82 -41.93
N ILE A 71 -0.96 -16.50 -41.32
CA ILE A 71 -2.39 -16.19 -41.48
C ILE A 71 -2.66 -14.75 -41.02
N GLY A 72 -2.15 -14.35 -39.86
CA GLY A 72 -2.28 -12.98 -39.35
C GLY A 72 -1.71 -11.94 -40.31
N ILE A 73 -0.51 -12.19 -40.86
CA ILE A 73 0.12 -11.32 -41.86
C ILE A 73 -0.76 -11.20 -43.12
N CYS A 74 -1.25 -12.31 -43.66
CA CYS A 74 -2.10 -12.34 -44.84
C CYS A 74 -3.42 -11.58 -44.60
N ILE A 75 -4.08 -11.79 -43.46
CA ILE A 75 -5.33 -11.10 -43.11
C ILE A 75 -5.12 -9.59 -43.01
N ILE A 76 -4.03 -9.14 -42.38
CA ILE A 76 -3.74 -7.70 -42.24
C ILE A 76 -3.39 -7.08 -43.59
N ARG A 77 -2.55 -7.74 -44.39
CA ARG A 77 -2.05 -7.18 -45.66
C ARG A 77 -3.08 -7.21 -46.78
N PHE A 78 -3.79 -8.31 -46.93
CA PHE A 78 -4.73 -8.49 -48.04
C PHE A 78 -6.17 -8.17 -47.62
N GLY A 79 -6.59 -8.64 -46.44
CA GLY A 79 -7.96 -8.46 -45.95
C GLY A 79 -8.21 -7.10 -45.27
N LYS A 80 -7.19 -6.48 -44.69
CA LYS A 80 -7.31 -5.27 -43.84
C LYS A 80 -8.34 -5.41 -42.70
N ILE A 81 -8.64 -6.64 -42.27
CA ILE A 81 -9.58 -6.95 -41.20
C ILE A 81 -8.82 -6.94 -39.87
N TRP A 82 -8.83 -5.77 -39.22
CA TRP A 82 -8.02 -5.56 -38.02
C TRP A 82 -8.58 -6.18 -36.74
N GLU A 83 -9.89 -6.35 -36.62
CA GLU A 83 -10.48 -6.95 -35.41
C GLU A 83 -10.06 -8.42 -35.24
N ASP A 84 -10.11 -9.22 -36.30
CA ASP A 84 -9.66 -10.62 -36.31
C ASP A 84 -8.15 -10.75 -36.13
N ALA A 85 -7.40 -9.85 -36.78
CA ALA A 85 -5.95 -9.78 -36.64
C ALA A 85 -5.51 -9.52 -35.20
N ARG A 86 -6.29 -8.75 -34.40
CA ARG A 86 -5.98 -8.49 -33.00
C ARG A 86 -5.86 -9.79 -32.21
N SER A 87 -6.87 -10.64 -32.31
CA SER A 87 -6.96 -11.89 -31.56
C SER A 87 -5.81 -12.82 -31.94
N ILE A 88 -5.49 -12.91 -33.24
CA ILE A 88 -4.33 -13.67 -33.74
C ILE A 88 -3.02 -13.16 -33.12
N LEU A 89 -2.77 -11.85 -33.17
CA LEU A 89 -1.52 -11.28 -32.64
C LEU A 89 -1.37 -11.50 -31.12
N LEU A 90 -2.47 -11.43 -30.37
CA LEU A 90 -2.46 -11.72 -28.93
C LEU A 90 -2.27 -13.23 -28.65
N LEU A 91 -2.82 -14.10 -29.50
CA LEU A 91 -2.62 -15.55 -29.43
C LEU A 91 -1.16 -15.93 -29.69
N LEU A 92 -0.45 -15.25 -30.59
CA LEU A 92 0.97 -15.49 -30.81
C LEU A 92 1.79 -15.32 -29.51
N LEU A 93 1.46 -14.32 -28.69
CA LEU A 93 2.13 -14.10 -27.40
C LEU A 93 1.85 -15.24 -26.42
N LEU A 94 0.61 -15.72 -26.40
CA LEU A 94 0.22 -16.86 -25.58
C LEU A 94 0.90 -18.15 -26.05
N LEU A 95 1.07 -18.33 -27.36
CA LEU A 95 1.78 -19.48 -27.92
C LEU A 95 3.28 -19.41 -27.64
N PHE A 96 3.92 -18.24 -27.66
CA PHE A 96 5.30 -18.11 -27.18
C PHE A 96 5.45 -18.52 -25.73
N LEU A 97 4.49 -18.16 -24.87
CA LEU A 97 4.45 -18.67 -23.50
C LEU A 97 4.28 -20.19 -23.48
N GLY A 98 3.37 -20.74 -24.28
CA GLY A 98 3.14 -22.19 -24.36
C GLY A 98 4.41 -22.95 -24.75
N ILE A 99 5.12 -22.50 -25.79
CA ILE A 99 6.41 -23.06 -26.22
C ILE A 99 7.43 -22.97 -25.09
N SER A 100 7.54 -21.81 -24.43
CA SER A 100 8.44 -21.60 -23.29
C SER A 100 8.17 -22.57 -22.14
N VAL A 101 6.89 -22.82 -21.79
CA VAL A 101 6.51 -23.79 -20.75
C VAL A 101 6.85 -25.22 -21.17
N SER A 102 6.61 -25.59 -22.44
CA SER A 102 6.98 -26.92 -22.94
C SER A 102 8.49 -27.20 -22.91
N MET A 103 9.32 -26.16 -22.93
CA MET A 103 10.76 -26.29 -22.81
C MET A 103 11.23 -26.63 -21.38
N ASP A 104 10.42 -26.35 -20.34
CA ASP A 104 10.83 -26.63 -18.96
C ASP A 104 11.12 -28.11 -18.73
N ASP A 105 10.21 -28.98 -19.18
CA ASP A 105 10.38 -30.43 -19.08
C ASP A 105 11.60 -30.92 -19.88
N LEU A 106 11.94 -30.24 -20.99
CA LEU A 106 13.17 -30.53 -21.73
C LEU A 106 14.41 -30.16 -20.93
N PHE A 107 14.40 -29.01 -20.24
CA PHE A 107 15.53 -28.58 -19.40
C PHE A 107 15.75 -29.46 -18.17
N VAL A 108 14.74 -30.20 -17.72
CA VAL A 108 14.89 -31.22 -16.66
C VAL A 108 15.47 -32.52 -17.22
N LYS A 109 15.24 -32.83 -18.51
CA LYS A 109 15.69 -34.09 -19.14
C LYS A 109 17.06 -34.00 -19.81
N LEU A 110 17.53 -32.80 -20.14
CA LEU A 110 18.81 -32.59 -20.82
C LEU A 110 19.99 -32.79 -19.86
N GLU A 111 21.02 -33.48 -20.32
CA GLU A 111 22.25 -33.74 -19.54
C GLU A 111 23.32 -32.66 -19.75
N SER A 112 23.29 -31.95 -20.88
CA SER A 112 24.32 -30.98 -21.28
C SER A 112 23.86 -29.52 -21.11
N PRO A 113 24.58 -28.69 -20.32
CA PRO A 113 24.29 -27.26 -20.17
C PRO A 113 24.35 -26.48 -21.49
N HIS A 114 25.23 -26.90 -22.41
CA HIS A 114 25.40 -26.28 -23.72
C HIS A 114 24.19 -26.55 -24.62
N GLU A 115 23.66 -27.78 -24.60
CA GLU A 115 22.44 -28.12 -25.36
C GLU A 115 21.23 -27.33 -24.84
N GLY A 116 21.12 -27.21 -23.51
CA GLY A 116 20.13 -26.33 -22.89
C GLY A 116 20.28 -24.87 -23.32
N ALA A 117 21.51 -24.34 -23.34
CA ALA A 117 21.75 -22.96 -23.74
C ALA A 117 21.38 -22.72 -25.21
N LEU A 118 21.72 -23.66 -26.09
CA LEU A 118 21.33 -23.62 -27.50
C LEU A 118 19.82 -23.67 -27.67
N LEU A 119 19.11 -24.52 -26.92
CA LEU A 119 17.66 -24.61 -26.95
C LEU A 119 17.00 -23.29 -26.48
N ALA A 120 17.49 -22.70 -25.38
CA ALA A 120 17.02 -21.40 -24.90
C ALA A 120 17.25 -20.29 -25.94
N LEU A 121 18.45 -20.22 -26.52
CA LEU A 121 18.78 -19.27 -27.59
C LEU A 121 17.91 -19.48 -28.83
N ALA A 122 17.65 -20.73 -29.22
CA ALA A 122 16.77 -21.05 -30.34
C ALA A 122 15.34 -20.57 -30.09
N GLY A 123 14.80 -20.76 -28.87
CA GLY A 123 13.48 -20.25 -28.48
C GLY A 123 13.39 -18.72 -28.54
N VAL A 124 14.40 -18.03 -28.00
CA VAL A 124 14.50 -16.56 -28.10
C VAL A 124 14.58 -16.11 -29.55
N ALA A 125 15.51 -16.66 -30.33
CA ALA A 125 15.71 -16.31 -31.74
C ALA A 125 14.43 -16.55 -32.57
N PHE A 126 13.76 -17.69 -32.37
CA PHE A 126 12.49 -18.00 -33.01
C PHE A 126 11.44 -16.94 -32.69
N SER A 127 11.24 -16.61 -31.42
CA SER A 127 10.26 -15.60 -31.01
C SER A 127 10.56 -14.20 -31.59
N PHE A 128 11.85 -13.84 -31.68
CA PHE A 128 12.30 -12.57 -32.27
C PHE A 128 12.03 -12.55 -33.77
N VAL A 129 12.42 -13.60 -34.49
CA VAL A 129 12.22 -13.71 -35.94
C VAL A 129 10.73 -13.65 -36.28
N ILE A 130 9.88 -14.43 -35.61
CA ILE A 130 8.44 -14.41 -35.87
C ILE A 130 7.85 -13.03 -35.57
N THR A 131 8.23 -12.41 -34.44
CA THR A 131 7.73 -11.06 -34.10
C THR A 131 8.16 -10.02 -35.13
N GLU A 132 9.44 -9.99 -35.51
CA GLU A 132 9.95 -9.04 -36.50
C GLU A 132 9.32 -9.26 -37.87
N LEU A 133 9.17 -10.51 -38.31
CA LEU A 133 8.45 -10.84 -39.54
C LEU A 133 7.03 -10.29 -39.50
N VAL A 134 6.30 -10.50 -38.39
CA VAL A 134 4.96 -9.96 -38.22
C VAL A 134 4.97 -8.43 -38.25
N LEU A 135 5.83 -7.75 -37.48
CA LEU A 135 5.87 -6.27 -37.44
C LEU A 135 6.25 -5.67 -38.80
N LEU A 136 7.30 -6.17 -39.45
CA LEU A 136 7.78 -5.72 -40.76
C LEU A 136 6.74 -5.99 -41.84
N LEU A 137 6.23 -7.22 -41.91
CA LEU A 137 5.27 -7.63 -42.93
C LEU A 137 3.87 -7.13 -42.65
N THR A 138 3.54 -6.54 -41.51
CA THR A 138 2.25 -5.85 -41.28
C THR A 138 2.38 -4.33 -41.28
N LYS A 139 3.61 -3.80 -41.32
CA LYS A 139 3.93 -2.37 -41.14
C LYS A 139 3.47 -1.81 -39.78
N ILE A 140 3.31 -2.66 -38.77
CA ILE A 140 3.02 -2.22 -37.40
C ILE A 140 4.29 -1.65 -36.79
N GLN A 141 4.23 -0.40 -36.35
CA GLN A 141 5.37 0.30 -35.78
C GLN A 141 5.32 0.25 -34.25
N LEU A 142 5.95 -0.78 -33.67
CA LEU A 142 6.24 -0.81 -32.24
C LEU A 142 7.49 0.04 -31.96
N ARG A 143 7.31 1.24 -31.43
CA ARG A 143 8.42 2.16 -31.15
C ARG A 143 9.39 1.59 -30.11
N THR A 144 10.66 2.00 -30.18
CA THR A 144 11.78 1.47 -29.38
C THR A 144 11.49 1.37 -27.88
N ARG A 145 10.83 2.38 -27.28
CA ARG A 145 10.52 2.36 -25.83
C ARG A 145 9.50 1.28 -25.42
N TYR A 146 8.68 0.78 -26.35
CA TYR A 146 7.83 -0.38 -26.14
C TYR A 146 8.48 -1.67 -26.64
N ARG A 147 9.29 -1.59 -27.69
CA ARG A 147 9.97 -2.74 -28.30
C ARG A 147 11.03 -3.35 -27.38
N ILE A 148 11.79 -2.54 -26.63
CA ILE A 148 12.80 -3.05 -25.68
C ILE A 148 12.15 -3.89 -24.57
N PRO A 149 11.17 -3.38 -23.77
CA PRO A 149 10.54 -4.20 -22.74
C PRO A 149 9.83 -5.44 -23.29
N TYR A 150 9.25 -5.34 -24.50
CA TYR A 150 8.65 -6.47 -25.18
C TYR A 150 9.64 -7.62 -25.39
N TYR A 151 10.82 -7.32 -25.96
CA TYR A 151 11.83 -8.34 -26.19
C TYR A 151 12.46 -8.86 -24.91
N LEU A 152 12.62 -8.00 -23.90
CA LEU A 152 13.09 -8.43 -22.59
C LEU A 152 12.12 -9.43 -21.93
N PHE A 153 10.80 -9.29 -22.12
CA PHE A 153 9.85 -10.30 -21.65
C PHE A 153 10.01 -11.64 -22.37
N LEU A 154 10.21 -11.64 -23.68
CA LEU A 154 10.46 -12.87 -24.43
C LEU A 154 11.75 -13.56 -23.98
N VAL A 155 12.83 -12.78 -23.80
CA VAL A 155 14.08 -13.29 -23.20
C VAL A 155 13.81 -13.85 -21.82
N LEU A 156 13.09 -13.13 -20.96
CA LEU A 156 12.75 -13.59 -19.63
C LEU A 156 12.00 -14.94 -19.66
N PHE A 157 11.04 -15.14 -20.57
CA PHE A 157 10.30 -16.39 -20.66
C PHE A 157 11.16 -17.58 -21.11
N PHE A 158 12.01 -17.41 -22.11
CA PHE A 158 12.79 -18.52 -22.68
C PHE A 158 14.11 -18.79 -21.94
N PHE A 159 14.76 -17.75 -21.43
CA PHE A 159 16.08 -17.88 -20.78
C PHE A 159 15.98 -18.31 -19.32
N THR A 160 14.96 -17.83 -18.61
CA THR A 160 14.78 -18.14 -17.18
C THR A 160 14.76 -19.65 -16.86
N PRO A 161 13.96 -20.49 -17.54
CA PRO A 161 13.89 -21.92 -17.19
C PRO A 161 15.23 -22.64 -17.40
N TRP A 162 16.01 -22.27 -18.42
CA TRP A 162 17.38 -22.78 -18.58
C TRP A 162 18.26 -22.40 -17.38
N TRP A 163 18.23 -21.13 -16.99
CA TRP A 163 19.03 -20.63 -15.88
C TRP A 163 18.64 -21.27 -14.55
N MET A 164 17.36 -21.54 -14.34
CA MET A 164 16.80 -22.10 -13.10
C MET A 164 16.88 -23.62 -13.00
N SER A 165 17.11 -24.34 -14.11
CA SER A 165 17.20 -25.81 -14.10
C SER A 165 18.37 -26.28 -13.21
N PRO A 166 18.11 -27.03 -12.12
CA PRO A 166 19.16 -27.58 -11.27
C PRO A 166 20.02 -28.62 -11.99
N GLU A 167 19.46 -29.35 -12.95
CA GLU A 167 20.16 -30.40 -13.71
C GLU A 167 21.22 -29.79 -14.64
N LEU A 168 20.89 -28.68 -15.30
CA LEU A 168 21.80 -27.99 -16.21
C LEU A 168 22.75 -27.03 -15.50
N ASN A 169 22.31 -26.48 -14.36
CA ASN A 169 23.08 -25.54 -13.57
C ASN A 169 23.00 -25.94 -12.09
N PRO A 170 23.84 -26.91 -11.65
CA PRO A 170 23.81 -27.44 -10.29
C PRO A 170 24.03 -26.34 -9.26
N ARG A 171 23.05 -26.17 -8.37
CA ARG A 171 23.04 -25.19 -7.28
C ARG A 171 22.41 -25.79 -6.04
N SER A 172 22.61 -25.16 -4.90
CA SER A 172 21.90 -25.54 -3.69
C SER A 172 20.39 -25.28 -3.87
N SER A 173 19.55 -26.09 -3.21
CA SER A 173 18.08 -25.91 -3.27
C SER A 173 17.67 -24.49 -2.84
N SER A 174 18.39 -23.92 -1.87
CA SER A 174 18.16 -22.55 -1.40
C SER A 174 18.40 -21.51 -2.50
N GLU A 175 19.50 -21.62 -3.25
CA GLU A 175 19.80 -20.68 -4.33
C GLU A 175 18.75 -20.74 -5.44
N THR A 176 18.26 -21.94 -5.78
CA THR A 176 17.18 -22.12 -6.76
C THR A 176 15.87 -21.47 -6.30
N GLU A 177 15.50 -21.62 -5.03
CA GLU A 177 14.32 -20.96 -4.45
C GLU A 177 14.41 -19.43 -4.53
N TRP A 178 15.58 -18.85 -4.28
CA TRP A 178 15.82 -17.41 -4.44
C TRP A 178 15.78 -16.96 -5.89
N LEU A 179 16.31 -17.76 -6.82
CA LEU A 179 16.20 -17.48 -8.25
C LEU A 179 14.73 -17.48 -8.68
N LEU A 180 13.92 -18.44 -8.23
CA LEU A 180 12.49 -18.49 -8.50
C LEU A 180 11.76 -17.22 -8.05
N LEU A 181 12.11 -16.67 -6.88
CA LEU A 181 11.60 -15.39 -6.43
C LEU A 181 12.13 -14.19 -7.24
N LEU A 182 13.33 -14.28 -7.81
CA LEU A 182 13.90 -13.22 -8.64
C LEU A 182 13.13 -13.02 -9.96
N PHE A 183 12.46 -14.05 -10.49
CA PHE A 183 11.66 -13.94 -11.72
C PHE A 183 10.59 -12.84 -11.67
N PRO A 184 9.64 -12.82 -10.71
CA PRO A 184 8.65 -11.75 -10.64
C PRO A 184 9.27 -10.37 -10.37
N VAL A 185 10.41 -10.29 -9.69
CA VAL A 185 11.16 -9.04 -9.47
C VAL A 185 11.77 -8.53 -10.78
N ALA A 186 12.39 -9.42 -11.57
CA ALA A 186 12.93 -9.09 -12.89
C ALA A 186 11.81 -8.65 -13.84
N ALA A 187 10.67 -9.34 -13.84
CA ALA A 187 9.51 -8.95 -14.62
C ALA A 187 8.97 -7.56 -14.22
N ALA A 188 8.92 -7.26 -12.91
CA ALA A 188 8.58 -5.93 -12.43
C ALA A 188 9.56 -4.87 -12.95
N GLY A 189 10.87 -5.16 -12.94
CA GLY A 189 11.90 -4.30 -13.53
C GLY A 189 11.65 -4.02 -15.01
N ILE A 190 11.32 -5.05 -15.81
CA ILE A 190 10.98 -4.90 -17.23
C ILE A 190 9.72 -4.05 -17.41
N LEU A 191 8.70 -4.20 -16.56
CA LEU A 191 7.52 -3.34 -16.57
C LEU A 191 7.88 -1.88 -16.31
N LEU A 192 8.77 -1.60 -15.35
CA LEU A 192 9.20 -0.23 -15.05
C LEU A 192 9.94 0.41 -16.23
N LEU A 193 10.61 -0.36 -17.09
CA LEU A 193 11.18 0.15 -18.34
C LEU A 193 10.14 0.69 -19.33
N LEU A 194 8.85 0.43 -19.11
CA LEU A 194 7.76 1.05 -19.87
C LEU A 194 7.47 2.49 -19.44
N LEU A 195 7.93 2.95 -18.27
CA LEU A 195 7.67 4.31 -17.76
C LEU A 195 8.01 5.42 -18.78
N PRO A 196 9.18 5.42 -19.44
CA PRO A 196 9.50 6.43 -20.46
C PRO A 196 8.58 6.39 -21.68
N ALA A 197 7.97 5.23 -21.97
CA ALA A 197 6.98 5.07 -23.02
C ALA A 197 5.63 5.66 -22.58
N VAL A 198 5.20 5.39 -21.34
CA VAL A 198 3.98 5.93 -20.74
C VAL A 198 4.00 7.45 -20.70
N TRP A 199 5.13 8.05 -20.32
CA TRP A 199 5.31 9.51 -20.31
C TRP A 199 5.18 10.15 -21.69
N GLY A 200 5.45 9.41 -22.77
CA GLY A 200 5.22 9.87 -24.14
C GLY A 200 3.73 9.96 -24.52
N GLY A 201 2.87 9.26 -23.79
CA GLY A 201 1.41 9.32 -23.92
C GLY A 201 0.88 8.97 -25.31
N PRO A 202 -0.35 9.42 -25.65
CA PRO A 202 -0.98 9.15 -26.94
C PRO A 202 -0.17 9.66 -28.15
N LYS A 203 0.56 10.77 -27.97
CA LYS A 203 1.37 11.37 -29.04
C LYS A 203 2.48 10.43 -29.50
N TYR A 204 3.05 9.65 -28.58
CA TYR A 204 4.11 8.71 -28.90
C TYR A 204 3.65 7.53 -29.75
N VAL A 205 2.35 7.19 -29.78
CA VAL A 205 1.84 6.02 -30.54
C VAL A 205 0.86 6.40 -31.67
N ARG A 206 0.73 7.69 -32.00
CA ARG A 206 -0.27 8.19 -32.95
C ARG A 206 -0.18 7.57 -34.36
N ASN A 207 1.03 7.30 -34.84
CA ASN A 207 1.30 6.75 -36.18
C ASN A 207 1.87 5.33 -36.06
N ASN A 208 1.12 4.40 -35.47
CA ASN A 208 1.59 3.05 -35.17
C ASN A 208 1.30 2.02 -36.29
N GLY A 209 0.61 2.42 -37.37
CA GLY A 209 0.25 1.52 -38.47
C GLY A 209 -0.98 0.63 -38.20
N THR A 210 -1.65 0.78 -37.06
CA THR A 210 -2.87 0.06 -36.66
C THR A 210 -4.05 1.03 -36.47
N PRO A 211 -5.30 0.58 -36.55
CA PRO A 211 -6.46 1.41 -36.20
C PRO A 211 -6.63 1.61 -34.68
N TRP A 212 -5.87 0.88 -33.86
CA TRP A 212 -6.03 0.90 -32.41
C TRP A 212 -5.39 2.14 -31.79
N LYS A 213 -6.21 2.88 -31.07
CA LYS A 213 -5.80 4.10 -30.36
C LYS A 213 -5.25 3.76 -28.98
N TRP A 214 -4.47 4.69 -28.45
CA TRP A 214 -4.07 4.67 -27.04
C TRP A 214 -5.33 4.77 -26.15
N PRO A 215 -5.48 3.97 -25.07
CA PRO A 215 -4.49 3.06 -24.51
C PRO A 215 -4.50 1.63 -25.09
N LEU A 216 -5.48 1.23 -25.91
CA LEU A 216 -5.60 -0.17 -26.38
C LEU A 216 -4.33 -0.71 -27.05
N PHE A 217 -3.69 0.10 -27.91
CA PHE A 217 -2.34 -0.20 -28.42
C PHE A 217 -1.30 0.71 -27.75
N PRO A 218 -0.18 0.17 -27.26
CA PRO A 218 0.24 -1.25 -27.27
C PRO A 218 -0.14 -2.03 -25.99
N TRP A 219 -0.97 -1.48 -25.10
CA TRP A 219 -1.19 -2.08 -23.77
C TRP A 219 -1.90 -3.43 -23.78
N SER A 220 -2.68 -3.77 -24.81
CA SER A 220 -3.28 -5.11 -24.93
C SER A 220 -2.23 -6.22 -25.00
N MET A 221 -1.14 -5.99 -25.72
CA MET A 221 0.02 -6.89 -25.80
C MET A 221 0.70 -7.03 -24.43
N PHE A 222 0.97 -5.92 -23.75
CA PHE A 222 1.58 -5.95 -22.42
C PHE A 222 0.68 -6.57 -21.36
N PHE A 223 -0.63 -6.37 -21.45
CA PHE A 223 -1.59 -7.06 -20.60
C PHE A 223 -1.47 -8.57 -20.75
N MET A 224 -1.39 -9.09 -21.99
CA MET A 224 -1.16 -10.52 -22.21
C MET A 224 0.18 -10.99 -21.67
N LEU A 225 1.26 -10.22 -21.84
CA LEU A 225 2.57 -10.53 -21.26
C LEU A 225 2.55 -10.52 -19.73
N ILE A 226 1.82 -9.60 -19.11
CA ILE A 226 1.62 -9.54 -17.66
C ILE A 226 0.90 -10.81 -17.19
N VAL A 227 -0.24 -11.15 -17.81
CA VAL A 227 -0.99 -12.38 -17.46
C VAL A 227 -0.10 -13.61 -17.64
N ALA A 228 0.63 -13.69 -18.74
CA ALA A 228 1.61 -14.72 -19.00
C ALA A 228 2.66 -14.81 -17.88
N THR A 229 3.23 -13.68 -17.47
CA THR A 229 4.21 -13.60 -16.37
C THR A 229 3.63 -14.10 -15.05
N LEU A 230 2.38 -13.72 -14.72
CA LEU A 230 1.73 -14.17 -13.49
C LEU A 230 1.61 -15.69 -13.46
N ILE A 231 1.09 -16.29 -14.54
CA ILE A 231 0.98 -17.75 -14.69
C ILE A 231 2.37 -18.40 -14.67
N ARG A 232 3.34 -17.80 -15.37
CA ARG A 232 4.70 -18.31 -15.47
C ARG A 232 5.42 -18.34 -14.14
N SER A 233 5.20 -17.35 -13.27
CA SER A 233 5.80 -17.32 -11.93
C SER A 233 5.39 -18.54 -11.10
N TYR A 234 4.14 -18.99 -11.25
CA TYR A 234 3.63 -20.18 -10.59
C TYR A 234 4.16 -21.47 -11.26
N ALA A 235 4.14 -21.52 -12.59
CA ALA A 235 4.62 -22.68 -13.36
C ALA A 235 6.11 -22.98 -13.11
N LEU A 236 6.96 -21.96 -13.00
CA LEU A 236 8.38 -22.14 -12.68
C LEU A 236 8.57 -22.72 -11.28
N CYS A 237 7.82 -22.24 -10.28
CA CYS A 237 7.85 -22.79 -8.92
C CYS A 237 7.34 -24.23 -8.84
N LEU A 238 6.41 -24.62 -9.71
CA LEU A 238 5.95 -26.00 -9.83
C LEU A 238 7.02 -26.92 -10.47
N THR A 239 7.77 -26.41 -11.45
CA THR A 239 8.67 -27.24 -12.27
C THR A 239 10.07 -27.38 -11.66
N PHE A 240 10.63 -26.27 -11.17
CA PHE A 240 11.99 -26.20 -10.63
C PHE A 240 12.01 -26.03 -9.10
N GLY A 241 10.85 -26.16 -8.45
CA GLY A 241 10.72 -26.06 -7.00
C GLY A 241 11.40 -27.21 -6.25
N PRO A 242 11.50 -27.11 -4.92
CA PRO A 242 12.22 -28.08 -4.09
C PRO A 242 11.56 -29.47 -4.04
N THR A 243 10.30 -29.60 -4.46
CA THR A 243 9.66 -30.90 -4.67
C THR A 243 10.14 -31.62 -5.93
N GLY A 244 10.99 -31.02 -6.74
CA GLY A 244 11.42 -31.57 -8.02
C GLY A 244 10.31 -31.47 -9.09
N PRO A 245 10.40 -32.28 -10.17
CA PRO A 245 9.52 -32.16 -11.32
C PRO A 245 8.03 -32.31 -10.96
N ILE A 246 7.17 -31.69 -11.78
CA ILE A 246 5.71 -31.62 -11.60
C ILE A 246 5.08 -33.01 -11.36
N TRP A 247 5.66 -34.05 -11.96
CA TRP A 247 5.11 -35.39 -12.02
C TRP A 247 5.86 -36.34 -11.08
N HIS A 248 5.18 -36.81 -10.03
CA HIS A 248 5.72 -37.79 -9.08
C HIS A 248 5.04 -39.14 -9.19
N LYS A 249 5.80 -40.22 -9.00
CA LYS A 249 5.23 -41.56 -8.77
C LYS A 249 4.62 -41.60 -7.38
N LEU A 250 3.29 -41.70 -7.31
CA LEU A 250 2.55 -41.97 -6.08
C LEU A 250 2.88 -43.38 -5.58
N SER A 251 2.85 -43.56 -4.26
CA SER A 251 3.03 -44.86 -3.59
C SER A 251 2.01 -45.93 -4.05
N SER A 252 0.88 -45.51 -4.63
CA SER A 252 -0.16 -46.37 -5.21
C SER A 252 0.14 -46.85 -6.63
N GLY A 253 1.29 -46.51 -7.21
CA GLY A 253 1.71 -46.94 -8.55
C GLY A 253 1.22 -46.06 -9.71
N GLY A 254 0.54 -44.94 -9.42
CA GLY A 254 0.15 -43.92 -10.40
C GLY A 254 1.09 -42.70 -10.43
N MET A 255 0.97 -41.82 -11.42
CA MET A 255 1.65 -40.51 -11.43
C MET A 255 0.71 -39.42 -10.92
N GLY A 256 1.17 -38.57 -10.01
CA GLY A 256 0.40 -37.50 -9.39
C GLY A 256 1.13 -36.15 -9.45
N ILE A 257 0.36 -35.07 -9.48
CA ILE A 257 0.89 -33.70 -9.43
C ILE A 257 0.98 -33.27 -7.97
N VAL A 258 2.18 -32.89 -7.52
CA VAL A 258 2.40 -32.34 -6.18
C VAL A 258 2.31 -30.82 -6.26
N PHE A 259 1.27 -30.24 -5.65
CA PHE A 259 1.06 -28.78 -5.65
C PHE A 259 1.79 -28.04 -4.50
N SER A 260 2.70 -28.74 -3.80
CA SER A 260 3.52 -28.15 -2.75
C SER A 260 4.62 -27.28 -3.37
N THR A 261 4.42 -25.96 -3.36
CA THR A 261 5.38 -25.01 -3.94
C THR A 261 5.73 -23.91 -2.95
N ILE A 262 6.84 -23.22 -3.21
CA ILE A 262 7.21 -22.00 -2.49
C ILE A 262 6.36 -20.78 -2.89
N TRP A 263 5.55 -20.90 -3.94
CA TRP A 263 4.79 -19.78 -4.50
C TRP A 263 3.70 -19.33 -3.52
N GLY A 264 3.66 -18.04 -3.26
CA GLY A 264 2.57 -17.39 -2.53
C GLY A 264 2.05 -16.17 -3.29
N THR A 265 0.90 -15.65 -2.87
CA THR A 265 0.34 -14.41 -3.42
C THR A 265 1.31 -13.22 -3.36
N TRP A 266 2.27 -13.26 -2.42
CA TRP A 266 3.31 -12.26 -2.25
C TRP A 266 4.31 -12.21 -3.42
N PHE A 267 4.45 -13.29 -4.21
CA PHE A 267 5.22 -13.28 -5.47
C PHE A 267 4.64 -12.28 -6.49
N LEU A 268 3.35 -11.95 -6.36
CA LEU A 268 2.68 -11.01 -7.26
C LEU A 268 2.95 -9.55 -6.90
N VAL A 269 3.41 -9.27 -5.68
CA VAL A 269 3.57 -7.90 -5.16
C VAL A 269 4.49 -7.04 -6.04
N PRO A 270 5.69 -7.49 -6.47
CA PRO A 270 6.56 -6.69 -7.33
C PRO A 270 5.90 -6.34 -8.67
N ILE A 271 5.26 -7.32 -9.31
CA ILE A 271 4.60 -7.16 -10.62
C ILE A 271 3.43 -6.19 -10.50
N LEU A 272 2.54 -6.41 -9.53
CA LEU A 272 1.35 -5.58 -9.31
C LEU A 272 1.72 -4.16 -8.89
N TRP A 273 2.79 -4.00 -8.10
CA TRP A 273 3.32 -2.69 -7.75
C TRP A 273 3.77 -1.91 -9.01
N ALA A 274 4.55 -2.55 -9.89
CA ALA A 274 4.97 -1.94 -11.16
C ALA A 274 3.77 -1.59 -12.05
N ILE A 275 2.74 -2.46 -12.12
CA ILE A 275 1.50 -2.19 -12.85
C ILE A 275 0.77 -0.98 -12.28
N LEU A 276 0.60 -0.91 -10.96
CA LEU A 276 -0.08 0.22 -10.31
C LEU A 276 0.66 1.53 -10.58
N LEU A 277 1.99 1.51 -10.57
CA LEU A 277 2.81 2.68 -10.90
C LEU A 277 2.65 3.11 -12.36
N LEU A 278 2.64 2.16 -13.31
CA LEU A 278 2.37 2.43 -14.72
C LEU A 278 0.94 2.97 -14.93
N LEU A 279 -0.04 2.44 -14.22
CA LEU A 279 -1.43 2.92 -14.27
C LEU A 279 -1.57 4.33 -13.69
N LEU A 280 -0.85 4.63 -12.60
CA LEU A 280 -0.82 5.96 -12.02
C LEU A 280 -0.24 6.97 -13.00
N GLU A 281 0.94 6.68 -13.56
CA GLU A 281 1.60 7.54 -14.54
C GLU A 281 0.78 7.68 -15.84
N GLY A 282 0.17 6.60 -16.31
CA GLY A 282 -0.77 6.63 -17.43
C GLY A 282 -1.97 7.53 -17.15
N GLY A 283 -2.53 7.45 -15.94
CA GLY A 283 -3.64 8.30 -15.51
C GLY A 283 -3.26 9.79 -15.36
N ILE A 284 -2.02 10.09 -14.96
CA ILE A 284 -1.48 11.45 -14.93
C ILE A 284 -1.36 12.01 -16.34
N VAL A 285 -0.73 11.27 -17.26
CA VAL A 285 -0.50 11.69 -18.65
C VAL A 285 -1.81 11.80 -19.44
N ALA A 286 -2.78 10.92 -19.19
CA ALA A 286 -4.11 10.97 -19.80
C ALA A 286 -5.05 12.02 -19.19
N HIS A 287 -4.65 12.66 -18.09
CA HIS A 287 -5.52 13.47 -17.26
C HIS A 287 -6.77 12.74 -16.73
N CYS A 288 -6.74 11.40 -16.66
CA CYS A 288 -7.85 10.58 -16.18
C CYS A 288 -7.88 10.54 -14.65
N SER A 289 -8.84 11.22 -14.01
CA SER A 289 -8.99 11.25 -12.55
C SER A 289 -9.41 9.90 -11.97
N ILE A 290 -10.27 9.16 -12.68
CA ILE A 290 -10.78 7.85 -12.28
C ILE A 290 -9.62 6.86 -12.15
N GLN A 291 -8.77 6.75 -13.18
CA GLN A 291 -7.62 5.87 -13.17
C GLN A 291 -6.66 6.20 -12.01
N ARG A 292 -6.36 7.49 -11.78
CA ARG A 292 -5.53 7.93 -10.65
C ARG A 292 -6.12 7.52 -9.30
N LYS A 293 -7.43 7.69 -9.11
CA LYS A 293 -8.14 7.30 -7.89
C LYS A 293 -8.08 5.79 -7.67
N TRP A 294 -8.32 4.99 -8.70
CA TRP A 294 -8.25 3.53 -8.61
C TRP A 294 -6.83 3.04 -8.32
N SER A 295 -5.80 3.62 -8.95
CA SER A 295 -4.41 3.27 -8.64
C SER A 295 -4.09 3.54 -7.16
N LEU A 296 -4.50 4.71 -6.62
CA LEU A 296 -4.33 5.02 -5.21
C LEU A 296 -5.14 4.09 -4.30
N ALA A 297 -6.37 3.73 -4.68
CA ALA A 297 -7.26 2.91 -3.85
C ALA A 297 -6.89 1.42 -3.84
N LEU A 298 -6.31 0.90 -4.92
CA LEU A 298 -5.89 -0.50 -5.04
C LEU A 298 -4.51 -0.77 -4.44
N THR A 299 -3.67 0.26 -4.29
CA THR A 299 -2.31 0.12 -3.72
C THR A 299 -2.26 -0.57 -2.35
N PRO A 300 -3.15 -0.27 -1.39
CA PRO A 300 -3.20 -0.98 -0.10
C PRO A 300 -3.40 -2.50 -0.21
N ALA A 301 -4.05 -2.97 -1.29
CA ALA A 301 -4.27 -4.40 -1.50
C ALA A 301 -2.97 -5.18 -1.70
N LEU A 302 -1.86 -4.52 -2.06
CA LEU A 302 -0.54 -5.16 -2.12
C LEU A 302 -0.11 -5.72 -0.76
N ILE A 303 -0.46 -5.05 0.35
CA ILE A 303 -0.16 -5.54 1.70
C ILE A 303 -0.99 -6.78 2.00
N LEU A 304 -2.26 -6.80 1.58
CA LEU A 304 -3.12 -7.99 1.74
C LEU A 304 -2.58 -9.20 0.97
N LEU A 305 -2.02 -8.98 -0.23
CA LEU A 305 -1.39 -10.05 -1.01
C LEU A 305 -0.08 -10.55 -0.40
N ALA A 306 0.55 -9.76 0.46
CA ALA A 306 1.79 -10.13 1.12
C ALA A 306 1.60 -11.11 2.29
N PHE A 307 0.36 -11.41 2.69
CA PHE A 307 0.07 -12.37 3.75
C PHE A 307 0.35 -13.81 3.34
N PRO A 308 0.80 -14.67 4.28
CA PRO A 308 1.06 -16.08 4.01
C PRO A 308 -0.26 -16.87 3.94
N PHE A 309 -0.77 -17.11 2.74
CA PHE A 309 -1.95 -17.97 2.53
C PHE A 309 -1.61 -19.45 2.27
N GLY A 310 -0.33 -19.83 2.28
CA GLY A 310 0.12 -21.21 2.05
C GLY A 310 0.29 -22.00 3.34
N SER A 311 -0.08 -23.29 3.31
CA SER A 311 0.04 -24.21 4.45
C SER A 311 0.97 -25.40 4.21
N SER A 312 1.61 -25.48 3.04
CA SER A 312 2.54 -26.58 2.74
C SER A 312 3.86 -26.42 3.50
N THR A 313 4.50 -27.53 3.87
CA THR A 313 5.80 -27.54 4.56
C THR A 313 6.90 -26.84 3.76
N VAL A 314 6.85 -26.98 2.44
CA VAL A 314 7.75 -26.30 1.49
C VAL A 314 7.56 -24.79 1.54
N PHE A 315 6.31 -24.33 1.54
CA PHE A 315 5.98 -22.91 1.63
C PHE A 315 6.43 -22.31 2.97
N THR A 316 6.13 -22.98 4.08
CA THR A 316 6.51 -22.48 5.42
C THR A 316 8.03 -22.43 5.60
N ALA A 317 8.75 -23.45 5.12
CA ALA A 317 10.21 -23.47 5.20
C ALA A 317 10.86 -22.31 4.43
N PHE A 318 10.35 -21.97 3.23
CA PHE A 318 10.85 -20.83 2.48
C PHE A 318 10.42 -19.49 3.10
N TRP A 319 9.20 -19.42 3.66
CA TRP A 319 8.72 -18.25 4.39
C TRP A 319 9.61 -17.91 5.60
N ASP A 320 10.00 -18.91 6.39
CA ASP A 320 10.91 -18.72 7.53
C ASP A 320 12.30 -18.25 7.07
N ARG A 321 12.77 -18.75 5.93
CA ARG A 321 14.02 -18.27 5.31
C ARG A 321 13.89 -16.82 4.85
N MET A 322 12.76 -16.43 4.27
CA MET A 322 12.48 -15.04 3.89
C MET A 322 12.55 -14.11 5.11
N LEU A 323 11.89 -14.49 6.21
CA LEU A 323 11.87 -13.72 7.46
C LEU A 323 13.27 -13.49 8.05
N THR A 324 14.13 -14.52 8.00
CA THR A 324 15.48 -14.46 8.59
C THR A 324 16.52 -13.74 7.73
N THR A 325 16.35 -13.73 6.40
CA THR A 325 17.37 -13.21 5.47
C THR A 325 17.08 -11.82 4.93
N VAL A 326 15.85 -11.57 4.48
CA VAL A 326 15.44 -10.30 3.84
C VAL A 326 14.45 -9.54 4.71
N GLY A 327 13.60 -10.28 5.43
CA GLY A 327 12.50 -9.77 6.23
C GLY A 327 11.14 -10.16 5.66
N SER A 328 10.12 -9.87 6.45
CA SER A 328 8.72 -10.19 6.19
C SER A 328 8.25 -9.60 4.85
N PRO A 329 7.61 -10.42 3.99
CA PRO A 329 6.97 -9.92 2.78
C PRO A 329 5.96 -8.78 3.03
N ILE A 330 5.30 -8.78 4.20
CA ILE A 330 4.38 -7.70 4.62
C ILE A 330 5.13 -6.37 4.79
N TRP A 331 6.32 -6.43 5.40
CA TRP A 331 7.18 -5.26 5.58
C TRP A 331 7.68 -4.74 4.22
N ILE A 332 8.15 -5.63 3.33
CA ILE A 332 8.58 -5.27 1.97
C ILE A 332 7.43 -4.63 1.18
N ALA A 333 6.23 -5.23 1.22
CA ALA A 333 5.05 -4.68 0.56
C ALA A 333 4.68 -3.30 1.12
N THR A 334 4.79 -3.10 2.44
CA THR A 334 4.56 -1.79 3.07
C THR A 334 5.55 -0.75 2.58
N LEU A 335 6.84 -1.09 2.48
CA LEU A 335 7.86 -0.19 1.91
C LEU A 335 7.55 0.16 0.44
N LEU A 336 7.16 -0.82 -0.37
CA LEU A 336 6.74 -0.58 -1.76
C LEU A 336 5.52 0.35 -1.84
N VAL A 337 4.53 0.17 -0.97
CA VAL A 337 3.36 1.07 -0.88
C VAL A 337 3.78 2.48 -0.47
N ILE A 338 4.68 2.63 0.49
CA ILE A 338 5.25 3.93 0.89
C ILE A 338 5.97 4.59 -0.30
N LEU A 339 6.80 3.85 -1.03
CA LEU A 339 7.49 4.34 -2.23
C LEU A 339 6.49 4.79 -3.30
N PHE A 340 5.42 4.03 -3.52
CA PHE A 340 4.36 4.38 -4.47
C PHE A 340 3.67 5.69 -4.08
N TYR A 341 3.20 5.83 -2.83
CA TYR A 341 2.54 7.06 -2.39
C TYR A 341 3.52 8.24 -2.29
N GLY A 342 4.79 7.98 -1.95
CA GLY A 342 5.85 8.98 -1.97
C GLY A 342 6.05 9.53 -3.39
N TRP A 343 6.17 8.64 -4.38
CA TRP A 343 6.22 9.01 -5.79
C TRP A 343 4.96 9.78 -6.23
N ALA A 344 3.76 9.28 -5.92
CA ALA A 344 2.51 9.95 -6.23
C ALA A 344 2.40 11.35 -5.59
N THR A 345 2.98 11.52 -4.39
CA THR A 345 3.07 12.82 -3.70
C THR A 345 4.03 13.77 -4.41
N LEU A 346 5.20 13.29 -4.85
CA LEU A 346 6.14 14.08 -5.66
C LEU A 346 5.51 14.54 -6.98
N ARG A 347 4.66 13.70 -7.58
CA ARG A 347 3.88 14.00 -8.78
C ARG A 347 2.62 14.85 -8.50
N LYS A 348 2.44 15.34 -7.27
CA LYS A 348 1.35 16.21 -6.81
C LYS A 348 -0.05 15.62 -7.04
N VAL A 349 -0.21 14.30 -6.93
CA VAL A 349 -1.53 13.66 -7.03
C VAL A 349 -2.34 13.94 -5.76
N SER A 350 -3.58 14.41 -5.93
CA SER A 350 -4.48 14.70 -4.81
C SER A 350 -4.73 13.47 -3.94
N GLY A 351 -4.58 13.61 -2.62
CA GLY A 351 -4.81 12.51 -1.66
C GLY A 351 -3.59 11.62 -1.40
N ALA A 352 -2.60 11.58 -2.30
CA ALA A 352 -1.44 10.71 -2.17
C ALA A 352 -0.61 10.96 -0.90
N PHE A 353 -0.52 12.22 -0.47
CA PHE A 353 0.17 12.60 0.77
C PHE A 353 -0.40 11.92 2.01
N TYR A 354 -1.72 11.78 2.09
CA TYR A 354 -2.37 11.13 3.24
C TYR A 354 -2.07 9.63 3.22
N GLY A 355 -2.12 8.99 2.04
CA GLY A 355 -1.67 7.61 1.88
C GLY A 355 -0.21 7.43 2.33
N PHE A 356 0.70 8.28 1.86
CA PHE A 356 2.11 8.23 2.27
C PHE A 356 2.27 8.29 3.79
N VAL A 357 1.64 9.28 4.43
CA VAL A 357 1.68 9.45 5.89
C VAL A 357 1.08 8.23 6.61
N SER A 358 -0.08 7.75 6.19
CA SER A 358 -0.76 6.61 6.83
C SER A 358 0.05 5.32 6.73
N PHE A 359 0.59 4.98 5.55
CA PHE A 359 1.40 3.76 5.38
C PHE A 359 2.78 3.89 6.03
N PHE A 360 3.35 5.09 6.13
CA PHE A 360 4.57 5.31 6.89
C PHE A 360 4.34 5.12 8.40
N LEU A 361 3.18 5.56 8.92
CA LEU A 361 2.79 5.28 10.31
C LEU A 361 2.60 3.78 10.55
N LEU A 362 2.14 3.00 9.56
CA LEU A 362 2.02 1.55 9.71
C LEU A 362 3.35 0.85 10.03
N LEU A 363 4.50 1.42 9.66
CA LEU A 363 5.82 0.91 10.06
C LEU A 363 6.05 0.96 11.58
N ALA A 364 5.23 1.68 12.34
CA ALA A 364 5.28 1.64 13.80
C ALA A 364 4.85 0.27 14.36
N TRP A 365 4.07 -0.50 13.58
CA TRP A 365 3.57 -1.84 13.95
C TRP A 365 4.11 -2.96 13.05
N ILE A 366 4.74 -2.62 11.91
CA ILE A 366 5.26 -3.60 10.94
C ILE A 366 6.78 -3.56 10.92
N ASP A 367 7.40 -4.70 11.22
CA ASP A 367 8.84 -4.94 11.26
C ASP A 367 9.30 -6.06 10.30
N PRO A 368 10.60 -6.18 9.93
CA PRO A 368 11.09 -7.34 9.18
C PRO A 368 10.79 -8.69 9.83
N SER A 369 10.54 -8.77 11.13
CA SER A 369 10.16 -10.02 11.81
C SER A 369 8.64 -10.27 11.89
N THR A 370 7.81 -9.48 11.19
CA THR A 370 6.34 -9.62 11.29
C THR A 370 5.87 -10.89 10.57
N GLU A 371 5.51 -11.93 11.32
CA GLU A 371 5.06 -13.20 10.74
C GLU A 371 3.57 -13.20 10.40
N GLN A 372 2.72 -12.69 11.31
CA GLN A 372 1.26 -12.70 11.19
C GLN A 372 0.62 -11.45 11.81
N TRP A 373 -0.53 -11.04 11.28
CA TRP A 373 -1.38 -10.01 11.90
C TRP A 373 -2.44 -10.68 12.77
N PRO A 374 -2.63 -10.31 14.06
CA PRO A 374 -1.99 -9.24 14.81
C PRO A 374 -1.02 -9.82 15.86
N ALA A 375 0.21 -10.19 15.47
CA ALA A 375 1.24 -10.34 16.47
C ALA A 375 1.49 -8.94 17.07
N LEU A 376 1.19 -8.77 18.37
CA LEU A 376 1.38 -7.51 19.09
C LEU A 376 2.89 -7.22 19.22
N ILE A 377 3.51 -6.75 18.14
CA ILE A 377 4.89 -6.29 18.14
C ILE A 377 4.96 -4.99 18.96
N PRO A 378 5.97 -4.81 19.82
CA PRO A 378 6.18 -3.56 20.53
C PRO A 378 6.30 -2.40 19.54
N GLN A 379 5.47 -1.37 19.77
CA GLN A 379 5.37 -0.22 18.88
C GLN A 379 6.72 0.49 18.76
N ARG A 380 7.10 0.87 17.54
CA ARG A 380 8.33 1.63 17.29
C ARG A 380 8.05 3.12 17.23
N ALA A 381 8.86 3.89 17.96
CA ALA A 381 8.70 5.34 18.04
C ALA A 381 9.15 6.08 16.76
N TRP A 382 10.20 5.60 16.10
CA TRP A 382 10.85 6.34 15.01
C TRP A 382 9.95 6.66 13.80
N PRO A 383 9.03 5.79 13.31
CA PRO A 383 8.18 6.12 12.17
C PRO A 383 7.17 7.22 12.53
N ILE A 384 6.64 7.14 13.75
CA ILE A 384 5.73 8.13 14.32
C ILE A 384 6.44 9.48 14.45
N ALA A 385 7.68 9.48 14.95
CA ALA A 385 8.49 10.69 15.06
C ALA A 385 8.72 11.35 13.70
N MET A 386 9.14 10.58 12.68
CA MET A 386 9.43 11.07 11.33
C MET A 386 8.20 11.71 10.67
N VAL A 387 7.03 11.06 10.78
CA VAL A 387 5.77 11.65 10.30
C VAL A 387 5.42 12.91 11.09
N GLY A 388 5.59 12.88 12.41
CA GLY A 388 5.40 14.03 13.28
C GLY A 388 6.25 15.23 12.84
N PHE A 389 7.55 15.04 12.62
CA PHE A 389 8.45 16.08 12.12
C PHE A 389 8.07 16.58 10.73
N GLY A 390 7.72 15.68 9.80
CA GLY A 390 7.27 16.06 8.45
C GLY A 390 6.00 16.90 8.48
N LEU A 391 5.03 16.55 9.33
CA LEU A 391 3.81 17.33 9.54
C LEU A 391 4.09 18.66 10.25
N LEU A 392 5.07 18.71 11.16
CA LEU A 392 5.49 19.94 11.83
C LEU A 392 6.05 20.94 10.81
N ILE A 393 7.00 20.51 9.98
CA ILE A 393 7.59 21.33 8.92
C ILE A 393 6.49 21.83 7.98
N LYS A 394 5.60 20.94 7.53
CA LYS A 394 4.48 21.30 6.65
C LYS A 394 3.51 22.28 7.32
N GLY A 395 3.24 22.09 8.61
CA GLY A 395 2.38 22.95 9.41
C GLY A 395 2.98 24.34 9.65
N LEU A 396 4.31 24.43 9.80
CA LEU A 396 5.04 25.70 9.88
C LEU A 396 4.99 26.44 8.53
N ILE A 397 5.27 25.76 7.41
CA ILE A 397 5.23 26.36 6.07
C ILE A 397 3.82 26.83 5.70
N LYS A 398 2.79 26.03 6.03
CA LYS A 398 1.39 26.35 5.68
C LYS A 398 0.66 27.19 6.73
N HIS A 399 1.31 27.54 7.85
CA HIS A 399 0.69 28.20 9.00
C HIS A 399 -0.66 27.58 9.41
N SER A 400 -0.76 26.25 9.39
CA SER A 400 -2.00 25.52 9.65
C SER A 400 -1.94 24.85 11.01
N SER A 401 -2.88 25.21 11.90
CA SER A 401 -2.98 24.60 13.23
C SER A 401 -3.19 23.09 13.13
N PHE A 402 -4.03 22.62 12.20
CA PHE A 402 -4.34 21.19 12.01
C PHE A 402 -3.07 20.34 11.84
N TYR A 403 -2.18 20.72 10.92
CA TYR A 403 -0.93 19.98 10.71
C TYR A 403 0.01 20.05 11.92
N GLN A 404 0.08 21.20 12.61
CA GLN A 404 0.92 21.34 13.79
C GLN A 404 0.39 20.54 14.98
N THR A 405 -0.93 20.46 15.16
CA THR A 405 -1.56 19.63 16.20
C THR A 405 -1.40 18.14 15.91
N SER A 406 -1.61 17.70 14.66
CA SER A 406 -1.31 16.32 14.25
C SER A 406 0.18 15.99 14.44
N ALA A 407 1.07 16.95 14.17
CA ALA A 407 2.50 16.78 14.41
C ALA A 407 2.83 16.62 15.90
N SER A 408 2.32 17.51 16.76
CA SER A 408 2.55 17.46 18.20
C SER A 408 2.02 16.17 18.82
N THR A 409 0.80 15.75 18.44
CA THR A 409 0.23 14.49 18.95
C THR A 409 1.10 13.28 18.59
N LEU A 410 1.55 13.16 17.34
CA LEU A 410 2.44 12.08 16.93
C LEU A 410 3.81 12.14 17.63
N LEU A 411 4.43 13.32 17.71
CA LEU A 411 5.72 13.47 18.40
C LEU A 411 5.62 13.11 19.89
N ILE A 412 4.53 13.50 20.55
CA ILE A 412 4.29 13.16 21.95
C ILE A 412 4.04 11.65 22.11
N SER A 413 3.25 11.03 21.23
CA SER A 413 3.07 9.57 21.22
C SER A 413 4.39 8.83 21.02
N SER A 414 5.25 9.34 20.13
CA SER A 414 6.61 8.80 19.94
C SER A 414 7.44 8.90 21.21
N ILE A 415 7.44 10.05 21.90
CA ILE A 415 8.15 10.24 23.17
C ILE A 415 7.61 9.29 24.23
N ALA A 416 6.29 9.13 24.32
CA ALA A 416 5.65 8.22 25.27
C ALA A 416 6.12 6.78 25.07
N ILE A 417 6.20 6.31 23.83
CA ILE A 417 6.71 4.97 23.49
C ILE A 417 8.18 4.82 23.94
N VAL A 418 9.02 5.83 23.71
CA VAL A 418 10.44 5.80 24.14
C VAL A 418 10.55 5.75 25.67
N ILE A 419 9.75 6.54 26.40
CA ILE A 419 9.75 6.53 27.87
C ILE A 419 9.27 5.17 28.39
N GLN A 420 8.22 4.62 27.80
CA GLN A 420 7.66 3.32 28.18
C GLN A 420 8.67 2.17 28.01
N GLN A 421 9.54 2.25 26.99
CA GLN A 421 10.60 1.27 26.73
C GLN A 421 11.86 1.49 27.59
N SER A 422 11.94 2.61 28.32
CA SER A 422 13.07 2.97 29.18
C SER A 422 12.82 2.58 30.65
N SER A 423 13.85 2.72 31.49
CA SER A 423 13.74 2.57 32.95
C SER A 423 12.75 3.55 33.61
N TYR A 424 12.28 4.58 32.88
CA TYR A 424 11.35 5.61 33.37
C TYR A 424 9.88 5.33 33.02
N SER A 425 9.52 4.08 32.71
CA SER A 425 8.16 3.71 32.30
C SER A 425 7.06 4.18 33.26
N GLN A 426 7.37 4.28 34.56
CA GLN A 426 6.47 4.79 35.61
C GLN A 426 6.02 6.25 35.37
N TRP A 427 6.84 7.06 34.71
CA TRP A 427 6.59 8.50 34.46
C TRP A 427 5.93 8.78 33.10
N THR A 428 5.61 7.74 32.34
CA THR A 428 5.08 7.88 30.97
C THR A 428 3.79 8.69 30.96
N THR A 429 2.89 8.43 31.90
CA THR A 429 1.57 9.06 31.96
C THR A 429 1.69 10.56 32.27
N GLU A 430 2.47 10.90 33.30
CA GLU A 430 2.69 12.27 33.77
C GLU A 430 3.40 13.10 32.71
N SER A 431 4.48 12.56 32.12
CA SER A 431 5.26 13.25 31.09
C SER A 431 4.44 13.49 29.83
N THR A 432 3.70 12.48 29.37
CA THR A 432 2.83 12.59 28.18
C THR A 432 1.73 13.62 28.42
N PHE A 433 1.12 13.60 29.59
CA PHE A 433 0.07 14.55 29.96
C PHE A 433 0.58 16.01 29.94
N ILE A 434 1.73 16.27 30.57
CA ILE A 434 2.35 17.61 30.59
C ILE A 434 2.65 18.08 29.17
N LEU A 435 3.24 17.22 28.33
CA LEU A 435 3.55 17.56 26.94
C LEU A 435 2.30 17.85 26.11
N ILE A 436 1.22 17.07 26.27
CA ILE A 436 -0.06 17.33 25.60
C ILE A 436 -0.59 18.70 26.00
N TRP A 437 -0.63 18.98 27.31
CA TRP A 437 -1.15 20.24 27.82
C TRP A 437 -0.33 21.45 27.34
N LEU A 438 1.01 21.38 27.42
CA LEU A 438 1.91 22.41 26.90
C LEU A 438 1.72 22.62 25.40
N SER A 439 1.61 21.54 24.62
CA SER A 439 1.40 21.64 23.18
C SER A 439 0.07 22.32 22.83
N ALA A 440 -1.01 22.00 23.54
CA ALA A 440 -2.31 22.62 23.35
C ALA A 440 -2.28 24.13 23.70
N LEU A 441 -1.54 24.50 24.74
CA LEU A 441 -1.34 25.87 25.17
C LEU A 441 -0.55 26.69 24.14
N ILE A 442 0.59 26.17 23.67
CA ILE A 442 1.45 26.84 22.68
C ILE A 442 0.70 26.97 21.34
N LEU A 443 0.14 25.87 20.82
CA LEU A 443 -0.57 25.88 19.54
C LEU A 443 -1.84 26.72 19.60
N GLY A 444 -2.57 26.65 20.72
CA GLY A 444 -3.69 27.54 21.00
C GLY A 444 -3.25 29.00 20.98
N ALA A 445 -2.12 29.35 21.58
CA ALA A 445 -1.59 30.72 21.57
C ALA A 445 -1.20 31.21 20.18
N CYS A 446 -0.53 30.37 19.39
CA CYS A 446 -0.02 30.74 18.08
C CYS A 446 -1.11 30.89 17.01
N HIS A 447 -2.20 30.11 17.09
CA HIS A 447 -3.23 30.08 16.04
C HIS A 447 -4.54 30.72 16.47
N ARG A 448 -5.22 31.39 15.52
CA ARG A 448 -6.51 32.08 15.72
C ARG A 448 -7.69 31.38 15.03
N ASP A 449 -7.46 30.22 14.43
CA ASP A 449 -8.49 29.44 13.75
C ASP A 449 -9.37 28.65 14.74
N ASP A 450 -10.41 28.01 14.21
CA ASP A 450 -11.40 27.27 15.02
C ASP A 450 -10.74 26.18 15.87
N LEU A 451 -9.73 25.50 15.33
CA LEU A 451 -8.97 24.48 16.05
C LEU A 451 -8.05 25.08 17.11
N GLY A 452 -7.38 26.21 16.83
CA GLY A 452 -6.66 26.97 17.86
C GLY A 452 -7.57 27.43 19.00
N CYS A 453 -8.80 27.84 18.70
CA CYS A 453 -9.80 28.20 19.72
C CYS A 453 -10.21 26.99 20.56
N LEU A 454 -10.45 25.84 19.94
CA LEU A 454 -10.73 24.59 20.64
C LEU A 454 -9.56 24.18 21.55
N LEU A 455 -8.32 24.29 21.07
CA LEU A 455 -7.14 23.98 21.87
C LEU A 455 -6.98 24.89 23.09
N ARG A 456 -7.28 26.18 22.98
CA ARG A 456 -7.32 27.10 24.13
C ARG A 456 -8.35 26.67 25.16
N PHE A 457 -9.55 26.29 24.70
CA PHE A 457 -10.60 25.79 25.57
C PHE A 457 -10.17 24.50 26.30
N VAL A 458 -9.65 23.51 25.56
CA VAL A 458 -9.16 22.25 26.11
C VAL A 458 -8.02 22.50 27.11
N ALA A 459 -7.01 23.30 26.76
CA ALA A 459 -5.88 23.62 27.64
C ALA A 459 -6.32 24.35 28.92
N SER A 460 -7.27 25.28 28.80
CA SER A 460 -7.81 26.03 29.95
C SER A 460 -8.60 25.12 30.90
N THR A 461 -9.37 24.18 30.36
CA THR A 461 -10.16 23.23 31.16
C THR A 461 -9.26 22.19 31.82
N GLN A 462 -8.27 21.68 31.09
CA GLN A 462 -7.26 20.76 31.62
C GLN A 462 -6.48 21.39 32.78
N ALA A 463 -6.15 22.68 32.72
CA ALA A 463 -5.46 23.36 33.83
C ALA A 463 -6.25 23.28 35.15
N ILE A 464 -7.58 23.42 35.11
CA ILE A 464 -8.43 23.28 36.30
C ILE A 464 -8.44 21.84 36.80
N LEU A 465 -8.54 20.85 35.90
CA LEU A 465 -8.51 19.43 36.26
C LEU A 465 -7.18 19.02 36.90
N VAL A 466 -6.06 19.57 36.41
CA VAL A 466 -4.73 19.37 37.00
C VAL A 466 -4.69 19.96 38.40
N GLY A 467 -5.18 21.19 38.59
CA GLY A 467 -5.26 21.81 39.91
C GLY A 467 -6.08 20.96 40.89
N TYR A 468 -7.19 20.38 40.43
CA TYR A 468 -8.01 19.48 41.23
C TYR A 468 -7.28 18.17 41.58
N GLN A 469 -6.56 17.56 40.63
CA GLN A 469 -5.79 16.34 40.89
C GLN A 469 -4.63 16.56 41.86
N ILE A 470 -3.92 17.69 41.77
CA ILE A 470 -2.86 18.07 42.72
C ILE A 470 -3.42 18.14 44.15
N LEU A 471 -4.66 18.61 44.29
CA LEU A 471 -5.30 18.75 45.59
C LEU A 471 -5.83 17.42 46.15
N THR A 472 -6.39 16.56 45.29
CA THR A 472 -7.13 15.35 45.71
C THR A 472 -6.33 14.05 45.68
N ARG A 473 -5.36 13.91 44.79
CA ARG A 473 -4.57 12.67 44.64
C ARG A 473 -3.30 12.73 45.50
N THR A 474 -3.01 11.66 46.21
CA THR A 474 -1.63 11.36 46.63
C THR A 474 -0.86 11.02 45.37
N LEU A 475 -0.14 12.00 44.80
CA LEU A 475 0.89 11.74 43.79
C LEU A 475 1.83 10.62 44.31
N PRO A 476 2.44 9.81 43.42
CA PRO A 476 3.37 8.75 43.83
C PRO A 476 4.57 9.27 44.61
N LEU A 477 4.87 10.57 44.49
CA LEU A 477 5.69 11.32 45.44
C LEU A 477 4.80 11.81 46.58
N GLU A 478 5.05 11.39 47.81
CA GLU A 478 4.46 11.96 49.03
C GLU A 478 4.92 13.43 49.21
N LEU A 479 4.49 14.31 48.31
CA LEU A 479 4.79 15.73 48.37
C LEU A 479 4.03 16.32 49.55
N ASN A 480 4.77 16.96 50.45
CA ASN A 480 4.22 17.79 51.51
C ASN A 480 3.21 18.78 50.91
N ILE A 481 2.10 18.97 51.59
CA ILE A 481 0.97 19.79 51.17
C ILE A 481 1.41 21.22 50.80
N GLY A 482 2.44 21.77 51.46
CA GLY A 482 3.03 23.06 51.11
C GLY A 482 3.54 23.13 49.65
N TYR A 483 4.17 22.07 49.16
CA TYR A 483 4.62 22.00 47.76
C TYR A 483 3.45 21.89 46.78
N ARG A 484 2.38 21.16 47.15
CA ARG A 484 1.17 21.04 46.33
C ARG A 484 0.49 22.41 46.14
N LEU A 485 0.39 23.20 47.22
CA LEU A 485 -0.10 24.56 47.15
C LEU A 485 0.81 25.46 46.30
N LEU A 486 2.13 25.36 46.45
CA LEU A 486 3.06 26.17 45.67
C LEU A 486 2.94 25.89 44.16
N ILE A 487 2.77 24.63 43.77
CA ILE A 487 2.50 24.25 42.37
C ILE A 487 1.15 24.82 41.90
N LEU A 488 0.11 24.78 42.73
CA LEU A 488 -1.19 25.35 42.39
C LEU A 488 -1.17 26.88 42.27
N VAL A 489 -0.39 27.57 43.11
CA VAL A 489 -0.12 29.03 42.99
C VAL A 489 0.57 29.32 41.67
N ALA A 490 1.61 28.55 41.32
CA ALA A 490 2.34 28.73 40.06
C ALA A 490 1.42 28.50 38.85
N LEU A 491 0.57 27.46 38.88
CA LEU A 491 -0.41 27.17 37.82
C LEU A 491 -1.46 28.27 37.69
N THR A 492 -1.95 28.80 38.81
CA THR A 492 -2.91 29.91 38.85
C THR A 492 -2.28 31.18 38.27
N GLY A 493 -1.05 31.51 38.68
CA GLY A 493 -0.30 32.65 38.15
C GLY A 493 -0.03 32.54 36.64
N LEU A 494 0.31 31.35 36.16
CA LEU A 494 0.50 31.09 34.72
C LEU A 494 -0.79 31.31 33.93
N CYS A 495 -1.95 30.84 34.43
CA CYS A 495 -3.24 31.08 33.78
C CYS A 495 -3.57 32.59 33.71
N LEU A 496 -3.25 33.35 34.76
CA LEU A 496 -3.44 34.80 34.78
C LEU A 496 -2.55 35.50 33.75
N LEU A 497 -1.26 35.15 33.72
CA LEU A 497 -0.30 35.69 32.75
C LEU A 497 -0.74 35.42 31.32
N LEU A 498 -1.22 34.21 31.02
CA LEU A 498 -1.74 33.85 29.70
C LEU A 498 -3.05 34.55 29.37
N ALA A 499 -3.94 34.75 30.34
CA ALA A 499 -5.17 35.52 30.16
C ALA A 499 -4.87 36.97 29.75
N PHE A 500 -3.90 37.61 30.39
CA PHE A 500 -3.45 38.96 30.06
C PHE A 500 -2.71 39.03 28.73
N ALA A 501 -1.71 38.17 28.53
CA ALA A 501 -0.87 38.17 27.33
C ALA A 501 -1.69 37.89 26.06
N MET A 502 -2.64 36.96 26.13
CA MET A 502 -3.45 36.56 24.98
C MET A 502 -4.80 37.28 24.87
N LYS A 503 -5.16 38.11 25.86
CA LYS A 503 -6.50 38.74 25.99
C LYS A 503 -7.65 37.73 25.81
N ASN A 504 -7.49 36.53 26.35
CA ASN A 504 -8.43 35.42 26.13
C ASN A 504 -9.20 35.06 27.40
N ARG A 505 -10.54 35.08 27.30
CA ARG A 505 -11.48 34.81 28.39
C ARG A 505 -11.40 33.38 28.93
N TRP A 506 -11.00 32.41 28.11
CA TRP A 506 -10.86 31.01 28.55
C TRP A 506 -9.77 30.82 29.60
N TYR A 507 -8.63 31.52 29.46
CA TYR A 507 -7.57 31.45 30.47
C TYR A 507 -7.93 32.23 31.74
N LEU A 508 -8.76 33.28 31.63
CA LEU A 508 -9.33 33.96 32.79
C LEU A 508 -10.26 33.03 33.57
N PHE A 509 -11.04 32.22 32.88
CA PHE A 509 -11.86 31.16 33.50
C PHE A 509 -10.99 30.10 34.18
N ALA A 510 -9.92 29.64 33.54
CA ALA A 510 -8.97 28.72 34.17
C ALA A 510 -8.29 29.30 35.41
N PHE A 511 -7.95 30.59 35.38
CA PHE A 511 -7.44 31.32 36.54
C PHE A 511 -8.47 31.33 37.68
N ALA A 512 -9.72 31.72 37.41
CA ALA A 512 -10.77 31.74 38.43
C ALA A 512 -11.02 30.35 39.03
N GLY A 513 -11.07 29.30 38.19
CA GLY A 513 -11.24 27.93 38.64
C GLY A 513 -10.08 27.45 39.53
N ASN A 514 -8.83 27.68 39.12
CA ASN A 514 -7.67 27.30 39.92
C ASN A 514 -7.54 28.14 41.21
N PHE A 515 -7.90 29.42 41.18
CA PHE A 515 -7.94 30.27 42.36
C PHE A 515 -8.97 29.78 43.39
N LEU A 516 -10.15 29.35 42.94
CA LEU A 516 -11.16 28.74 43.81
C LEU A 516 -10.66 27.41 44.41
N LEU A 517 -9.97 26.58 43.62
CA LEU A 517 -9.32 25.36 44.12
C LEU A 517 -8.22 25.67 45.15
N LEU A 518 -7.46 26.74 44.95
CA LEU A 518 -6.43 27.20 45.89
C LEU A 518 -7.06 27.61 47.23
N LEU A 519 -8.13 28.42 47.19
CA LEU A 519 -8.88 28.81 48.39
C LEU A 519 -9.45 27.58 49.12
N TYR A 520 -10.06 26.66 48.37
CA TYR A 520 -10.58 25.42 48.93
C TYR A 520 -9.47 24.58 49.59
N GLY A 521 -8.31 24.45 48.94
CA GLY A 521 -7.15 23.75 49.48
C GLY A 521 -6.56 24.39 50.73
N ALA A 522 -6.45 25.72 50.78
CA ALA A 522 -6.01 26.46 51.96
C ALA A 522 -6.96 26.23 53.15
N VAL A 523 -8.27 26.23 52.89
CA VAL A 523 -9.29 25.91 53.91
C VAL A 523 -9.19 24.45 54.36
N LEU A 524 -8.92 23.50 53.45
CA LEU A 524 -8.75 22.08 53.79
C LEU A 524 -7.54 21.83 54.72
N ILE A 525 -6.47 22.61 54.57
CA ILE A 525 -5.28 22.53 55.44
C ILE A 525 -5.60 23.12 56.81
N GLY A 526 -6.27 24.28 56.84
CA GLY A 526 -6.81 24.83 58.08
C GLY A 526 -7.75 23.84 58.79
N TYR A 527 -8.57 23.11 58.01
CA TYR A 527 -9.42 22.02 58.47
C TYR A 527 -8.63 20.88 59.11
N GLN A 528 -7.54 20.39 58.51
CA GLN A 528 -6.75 19.30 59.09
C GLN A 528 -6.09 19.70 60.41
N GLN A 529 -5.68 20.98 60.54
CA GLN A 529 -5.11 21.49 61.78
C GLN A 529 -6.18 21.69 62.87
N ALA A 530 -7.36 22.19 62.49
CA ALA A 530 -8.46 22.47 63.41
C ALA A 530 -9.35 21.26 63.75
N SER A 531 -9.41 20.21 62.91
CA SER A 531 -10.25 19.02 63.16
C SER A 531 -9.80 18.22 64.37
N SER A 532 -8.55 18.41 64.80
CA SER A 532 -8.04 17.91 66.07
C SER A 532 -8.83 18.45 67.28
N GLN A 533 -9.57 19.56 67.13
CA GLN A 533 -10.26 20.26 68.22
C GLN A 533 -11.79 20.20 68.16
N PHE A 534 -12.43 20.07 66.99
CA PHE A 534 -13.88 20.32 66.83
C PHE A 534 -14.74 19.14 66.31
N GLY A 535 -14.16 17.95 66.07
CA GLY A 535 -14.90 16.74 65.67
C GLY A 535 -15.25 16.66 64.17
N SER A 536 -15.23 15.45 63.60
CA SER A 536 -15.21 15.23 62.13
C SER A 536 -16.53 15.53 61.40
N THR A 537 -17.68 15.38 62.06
CA THR A 537 -19.01 15.48 61.43
C THR A 537 -19.47 16.90 61.17
N ALA A 538 -19.35 17.81 62.15
CA ALA A 538 -19.72 19.23 61.99
C ALA A 538 -18.87 19.94 60.93
N MET A 539 -17.68 19.41 60.70
CA MET A 539 -16.63 20.02 59.88
C MET A 539 -16.69 19.54 58.43
N LEU A 540 -17.22 18.32 58.19
CA LEU A 540 -17.54 17.81 56.85
C LEU A 540 -18.73 18.57 56.23
N THR A 541 -19.75 18.91 57.03
CA THR A 541 -20.87 19.77 56.60
C THR A 541 -20.42 21.19 56.25
N PHE A 542 -19.49 21.79 57.01
CA PHE A 542 -18.90 23.09 56.66
C PHE A 542 -18.13 23.04 55.33
N SER A 543 -17.36 21.97 55.11
CA SER A 543 -16.60 21.76 53.86
C SER A 543 -17.51 21.64 52.64
N TRP A 544 -18.62 20.90 52.76
CA TRP A 544 -19.64 20.82 51.70
C TRP A 544 -20.39 22.13 51.49
N SER A 545 -20.71 22.87 52.57
CA SER A 545 -21.34 24.19 52.48
C SER A 545 -20.47 25.19 51.71
N LEU A 546 -19.17 25.24 52.02
CA LEU A 546 -18.22 26.09 51.32
C LEU A 546 -18.01 25.65 49.86
N GLY A 547 -17.91 24.34 49.61
CA GLY A 547 -17.83 23.80 48.25
C GLY A 547 -19.04 24.21 47.39
N MET A 548 -20.24 24.13 47.96
CA MET A 548 -21.48 24.58 47.29
C MET A 548 -21.51 26.09 47.07
N LEU A 549 -21.00 26.89 48.00
CA LEU A 549 -20.88 28.34 47.85
C LEU A 549 -19.93 28.72 46.69
N LEU A 550 -18.77 28.08 46.61
CA LEU A 550 -17.80 28.30 45.52
C LEU A 550 -18.39 27.86 44.16
N PHE A 551 -19.16 26.78 44.12
CA PHE A 551 -19.88 26.33 42.93
C PHE A 551 -20.98 27.32 42.50
N ALA A 552 -21.74 27.86 43.46
CA ALA A 552 -22.73 28.91 43.20
C ALA A 552 -22.10 30.20 42.65
N MET A 553 -20.89 30.55 43.10
CA MET A 553 -20.12 31.68 42.58
C MET A 553 -19.71 31.47 41.11
N LEU A 554 -19.27 30.26 40.74
CA LEU A 554 -18.96 29.89 39.34
C LEU A 554 -20.18 30.02 38.42
N ILE A 555 -21.35 29.55 38.85
CA ILE A 555 -22.60 29.68 38.10
C ILE A 555 -23.00 31.15 37.94
N SER A 556 -22.82 31.96 38.98
CA SER A 556 -23.13 33.39 38.95
C SER A 556 -22.21 34.16 38.01
N ALA A 557 -20.91 33.82 37.99
CA ALA A 557 -19.95 34.37 37.02
C ALA A 557 -20.29 34.00 35.57
N HIS A 558 -20.84 32.80 35.32
CA HIS A 558 -21.35 32.41 34.01
C HIS A 558 -22.53 33.28 33.55
N LYS A 559 -23.49 33.52 34.44
CA LYS A 559 -24.67 34.35 34.15
C LYS A 559 -24.33 35.84 33.91
N ALA A 560 -23.23 36.34 34.45
CA ALA A 560 -22.78 37.72 34.30
C ALA A 560 -22.05 38.02 32.96
N ASP A 561 -22.10 37.12 31.97
CA ASP A 561 -21.39 37.26 30.67
C ASP A 561 -19.85 37.36 30.78
N TRP A 562 -19.27 36.96 31.92
CA TRP A 562 -17.81 36.88 32.08
C TRP A 562 -17.22 35.70 31.30
N LEU A 563 -18.06 34.71 30.96
CA LEU A 563 -17.76 33.61 30.05
C LEU A 563 -18.21 33.95 28.62
N PRO A 564 -17.53 33.44 27.57
CA PRO A 564 -17.98 33.63 26.20
C PRO A 564 -19.35 32.98 25.98
N ARG A 565 -20.30 33.74 25.40
CA ARG A 565 -21.71 33.34 25.15
C ARG A 565 -21.90 32.08 24.29
N ARG A 566 -20.83 31.49 23.72
CA ARG A 566 -20.87 30.26 22.93
C ARG A 566 -19.67 29.37 23.27
N LEU A 567 -19.96 28.15 23.74
CA LEU A 567 -19.00 27.08 24.00
C LEU A 567 -18.47 26.42 22.71
N ILE A 568 -19.21 26.55 21.60
CA ILE A 568 -18.90 25.91 20.31
C ILE A 568 -18.93 27.00 19.21
N PRO A 569 -17.90 27.08 18.34
CA PRO A 569 -17.89 28.01 17.21
C PRO A 569 -19.10 27.80 16.29
N LYS A 570 -19.59 28.90 15.69
CA LYS A 570 -20.83 28.93 14.87
C LYS A 570 -20.78 28.01 13.63
N ASN A 571 -19.61 27.51 13.25
CA ASN A 571 -19.36 26.75 12.03
C ASN A 571 -19.46 25.22 12.21
N TRP A 572 -19.66 24.72 13.43
CA TRP A 572 -19.71 23.27 13.72
C TRP A 572 -21.13 22.68 13.79
N THR A 573 -22.15 23.53 13.76
CA THR A 573 -23.57 23.14 13.78
C THR A 573 -24.23 23.22 12.39
N ALA A 574 -23.43 23.20 11.32
CA ALA A 574 -23.90 23.29 9.93
C ALA A 574 -23.51 22.03 9.16
#